data_AF-A0A974Z2D1-F1
#
_entry.id   AF-A0A974Z2D1-F1
#
_cell.length_a   1.000
_cell.length_b   1.000
_cell.length_c   1.000
_cell.angle_alpha   90.00
_cell.angle_beta   90.00
_cell.angle_gamma   90.00
#
_symmetry.space_group_name_H-M   'P 1'
#
loop_
_entity.id
_entity.type
_entity.pdbx_description
1 polymer ?
#
loop_
_entity_poly.entity_id
_entity_poly.type
_entity_poly.pdbx_seq_one_letter_code
_entity_poly.pdbx_strand_id
1 'polypeptide(L)'
;MSTSPRTPPNAAAEPDGGLLGVLAAQIKLVTALLAVAPGTAEIPVMMTVLADTTARAHPLLRAHAPHVPALLAQAQQHALGLRDDAARSDLIAAHGHLRTMLRRTDDNDSTKNKALELDFSPGDPSE
;
A
#
# COMPACT_ATOMS: atom_id res chain seq x y z
N MET A 1 22.10 -31.81 -28.85
CA MET A 1 22.50 -31.28 -27.53
C MET A 1 21.67 -30.02 -27.29
N SER A 2 20.55 -30.17 -26.58
CA SER A 2 19.56 -29.11 -26.37
C SER A 2 19.96 -28.22 -25.20
N THR A 3 20.17 -26.94 -25.44
CA THR A 3 20.30 -25.94 -24.38
C THR A 3 18.90 -25.46 -23.99
N SER A 4 18.42 -25.92 -22.83
CA SER A 4 17.16 -25.43 -22.25
C SER A 4 17.25 -23.91 -22.01
N PRO A 5 16.25 -23.12 -22.42
CA PRO A 5 16.15 -21.73 -22.02
C PRO A 5 15.90 -21.67 -20.51
N ARG A 6 16.80 -20.97 -19.81
CA ARG A 6 16.69 -20.65 -18.39
C ARG A 6 15.48 -19.74 -18.21
N THR A 7 14.37 -20.30 -17.74
CA THR A 7 13.22 -19.52 -17.27
C THR A 7 13.73 -18.50 -16.26
N PRO A 8 13.48 -17.18 -16.43
CA PRO A 8 13.81 -16.24 -15.38
C PRO A 8 13.04 -16.64 -14.11
N PRO A 9 13.65 -16.54 -12.92
CA PRO A 9 12.91 -16.74 -11.68
C PRO A 9 11.75 -15.76 -11.72
N ASN A 10 10.56 -16.34 -11.73
CA ASN A 10 9.29 -15.78 -11.30
C ASN A 10 9.50 -14.40 -10.70
N ALA A 11 9.13 -13.35 -11.45
CA ALA A 11 8.94 -12.02 -10.88
C ALA A 11 7.90 -12.23 -9.78
N ALA A 12 8.41 -12.48 -8.57
CA ALA A 12 7.61 -12.63 -7.39
C ALA A 12 6.71 -11.40 -7.42
N ALA A 13 5.40 -11.64 -7.55
CA ALA A 13 4.42 -10.61 -7.35
C ALA A 13 4.87 -9.92 -6.06
N GLU A 14 5.38 -8.69 -6.18
CA GLU A 14 5.57 -7.83 -5.03
C GLU A 14 4.27 -7.99 -4.26
N PRO A 15 4.30 -8.52 -3.03
CA PRO A 15 3.06 -8.82 -2.34
C PRO A 15 2.27 -7.52 -2.38
N ASP A 16 1.00 -7.58 -2.73
CA ASP A 16 0.17 -6.37 -2.92
C ASP A 16 0.29 -5.41 -1.71
N GLY A 17 0.68 -5.91 -0.54
CA GLY A 17 1.07 -5.17 0.66
C GLY A 17 2.33 -4.28 0.55
N GLY A 18 3.33 -4.59 -0.27
CA GLY A 18 4.54 -3.80 -0.48
C GLY A 18 4.25 -2.44 -1.11
N LEU A 19 3.50 -2.42 -2.20
CA LEU A 19 3.09 -1.17 -2.87
C LEU A 19 2.13 -0.34 -2.00
N LEU A 20 1.20 -1.00 -1.31
CA LEU A 20 0.30 -0.33 -0.35
C LEU A 20 1.07 0.22 0.87
N GLY A 21 2.12 -0.47 1.31
CA GLY A 21 3.03 -0.04 2.37
C GLY A 21 3.83 1.20 1.97
N VAL A 22 4.36 1.22 0.75
CA VAL A 22 5.03 2.41 0.17
C VAL A 22 4.06 3.58 0.10
N LEU A 23 2.84 3.37 -0.40
CA LEU A 23 1.82 4.40 -0.48
C LEU A 23 1.48 4.96 0.91
N ALA A 24 1.30 4.10 1.91
CA ALA A 24 1.04 4.52 3.29
C ALA A 24 2.21 5.34 3.88
N ALA A 25 3.46 4.93 3.63
CA ALA A 25 4.65 5.67 4.06
C ALA A 25 4.74 7.06 3.40
N GLN A 26 4.48 7.15 2.10
CA GLN A 26 4.45 8.42 1.38
C GLN A 26 3.39 9.37 1.94
N ILE A 27 2.16 8.88 2.16
CA ILE A 27 1.09 9.72 2.74
C ILE A 27 1.51 10.24 4.11
N LYS A 28 2.10 9.39 4.96
CA LYS A 28 2.59 9.81 6.28
C LYS A 28 3.65 10.92 6.18
N LEU A 29 4.61 10.78 5.26
CA LEU A 29 5.66 11.78 5.04
C LEU A 29 5.08 13.12 4.57
N VAL A 30 4.19 13.09 3.57
CA VAL A 30 3.56 14.31 3.03
C VAL A 30 2.69 14.99 4.08
N THR A 31 1.92 14.22 4.85
CA THR A 31 1.10 14.73 5.96
C THR A 31 1.96 15.44 7.01
N ALA A 32 3.11 14.85 7.36
CA ALA A 32 4.05 15.46 8.30
C ALA A 32 4.64 16.75 7.74
N LEU A 33 5.06 16.76 6.47
CA LEU A 33 5.60 17.95 5.81
C LEU A 33 4.59 19.11 5.79
N LEU A 34 3.34 18.84 5.40
CA LEU A 34 2.25 19.81 5.44
C LEU A 34 2.03 20.40 6.84
N ALA A 35 2.32 19.64 7.90
CA ALA A 35 2.16 20.12 9.28
C ALA A 35 3.32 20.99 9.78
N VAL A 36 4.55 20.73 9.33
CA VAL A 36 5.76 21.40 9.86
C VAL A 36 6.28 22.51 8.96
N ALA A 37 6.07 22.39 7.65
CA ALA A 37 6.51 23.35 6.65
C ALA A 37 5.48 23.42 5.51
N PRO A 38 4.27 23.97 5.77
CA PRO A 38 3.30 24.22 4.71
C PRO A 38 3.88 25.18 3.66
N GLY A 39 3.48 24.98 2.40
CA GLY A 39 3.90 25.84 1.29
C GLY A 39 5.33 25.63 0.75
N THR A 40 6.07 24.59 1.17
CA THR A 40 7.37 24.31 0.55
C THR A 40 7.22 23.82 -0.88
N ALA A 41 8.22 24.10 -1.71
CA ALA A 41 8.28 23.63 -3.10
C ALA A 41 8.36 22.10 -3.21
N GLU A 42 8.68 21.38 -2.13
CA GLU A 42 8.68 19.91 -2.13
C GLU A 42 7.28 19.31 -2.11
N ILE A 43 6.27 20.00 -1.55
CA ILE A 43 4.91 19.46 -1.44
C ILE A 43 4.32 19.10 -2.81
N PRO A 44 4.34 19.96 -3.85
CA PRO A 44 3.86 19.60 -5.18
C PRO A 44 4.60 18.40 -5.80
N VAL A 45 5.91 18.31 -5.57
CA VAL A 45 6.74 17.20 -6.07
C VAL A 45 6.34 15.88 -5.39
N MET A 46 6.23 15.89 -4.07
CA MET A 46 5.81 14.70 -3.31
C MET A 46 4.38 14.30 -3.65
N MET A 47 3.47 15.26 -3.88
CA MET A 47 2.10 14.98 -4.34
C MET A 47 2.08 14.33 -5.73
N THR A 48 3.01 14.70 -6.61
CA THR A 48 3.13 14.06 -7.94
C THR A 48 3.59 12.62 -7.81
N VAL A 49 4.59 12.34 -6.97
CA VAL A 49 5.07 10.98 -6.68
C VAL A 49 3.97 10.14 -6.02
N LEU A 50 3.19 10.75 -5.12
CA LEU A 50 2.06 10.11 -4.45
C LEU A 50 0.97 9.73 -5.45
N ALA A 51 0.62 10.62 -6.37
CA ALA A 51 -0.38 10.38 -7.41
C ALA A 51 0.04 9.23 -8.34
N ASP A 52 1.31 9.20 -8.73
CA ASP A 52 1.87 8.12 -9.55
C ASP A 52 1.85 6.77 -8.80
N THR A 53 2.24 6.74 -7.53
CA THR A 53 2.15 5.52 -6.70
C THR A 53 0.69 5.07 -6.54
N THR A 54 -0.25 6.02 -6.39
CA THR A 54 -1.69 5.76 -6.33
C THR A 54 -2.21 5.15 -7.64
N ALA A 55 -1.75 5.63 -8.79
CA ALA A 55 -2.13 5.08 -10.09
C ALA A 55 -1.65 3.63 -10.25
N ARG A 56 -0.42 3.32 -9.81
CA ARG A 56 0.10 1.95 -9.79
C ARG A 56 -0.70 1.04 -8.84
N ALA A 57 -1.09 1.56 -7.68
CA ALA A 57 -1.90 0.84 -6.70
C ALA A 57 -3.40 0.79 -7.03
N HIS A 58 -3.84 1.47 -8.10
CA HIS A 58 -5.27 1.67 -8.38
C HIS A 58 -6.09 0.39 -8.46
N PRO A 59 -5.63 -0.72 -9.08
CA PRO A 59 -6.38 -1.98 -9.11
C PRO A 59 -6.67 -2.53 -7.69
N LEU A 60 -5.67 -2.47 -6.81
CA LEU A 60 -5.76 -2.94 -5.43
C LEU A 60 -6.67 -2.04 -4.59
N LEU A 61 -6.50 -0.73 -4.74
CA LEU A 61 -7.34 0.26 -4.06
C LEU A 61 -8.79 0.13 -4.49
N ARG A 62 -9.06 -0.06 -5.78
CA ARG A 62 -10.43 -0.20 -6.29
C ARG A 62 -11.13 -1.45 -5.73
N ALA A 63 -10.40 -2.55 -5.54
CA ALA A 63 -10.95 -3.79 -5.02
C ALA A 63 -11.30 -3.72 -3.52
N HIS A 64 -10.52 -2.98 -2.72
CA HIS A 64 -10.58 -3.07 -1.26
C HIS A 64 -10.92 -1.75 -0.54
N ALA A 65 -10.68 -0.61 -1.16
CA ALA A 65 -10.97 0.73 -0.62
C ALA A 65 -11.22 1.74 -1.77
N PRO A 66 -12.36 1.62 -2.49
CA PRO A 66 -12.64 2.39 -3.70
C PRO A 66 -12.72 3.91 -3.47
N HIS A 67 -12.87 4.35 -2.23
CA HIS A 67 -12.87 5.75 -1.82
C HIS A 67 -11.48 6.36 -1.66
N VAL A 68 -10.43 5.55 -1.45
CA VAL A 68 -9.06 6.05 -1.24
C VAL A 68 -8.51 6.81 -2.44
N PRO A 69 -8.66 6.36 -3.70
CA PRO A 69 -8.22 7.15 -4.86
C PRO A 69 -8.88 8.52 -4.95
N ALA A 70 -10.16 8.63 -4.60
CA ALA A 70 -10.88 9.90 -4.60
C ALA A 70 -10.35 10.86 -3.52
N LEU A 71 -10.11 10.35 -2.31
CA LEU A 71 -9.50 11.13 -1.23
C LEU A 71 -8.09 11.63 -1.60
N LEU A 72 -7.28 10.79 -2.23
CA LEU A 72 -5.93 11.17 -2.65
C LEU A 72 -5.94 12.20 -3.79
N ALA A 73 -6.90 12.11 -4.71
CA ALA A 73 -7.11 13.13 -5.73
C ALA A 73 -7.55 14.48 -5.12
N GLN A 74 -8.45 14.46 -4.12
CA GLN A 74 -8.87 15.66 -3.39
C GLN A 74 -7.71 16.27 -2.60
N ALA A 75 -6.91 15.45 -1.92
CA ALA A 75 -5.72 15.90 -1.21
C ALA A 75 -4.74 16.63 -2.14
N GLN A 76 -4.53 16.10 -3.36
CA GLN A 76 -3.68 16.72 -4.36
C GLN A 76 -4.26 18.06 -4.83
N GLN A 77 -5.57 18.13 -5.11
CA GLN A 77 -6.22 19.39 -5.48
C GLN A 77 -6.13 20.44 -4.36
N HIS A 78 -6.31 20.03 -3.10
CA HIS A 78 -6.17 20.90 -1.95
C HIS A 78 -4.73 21.39 -1.77
N ALA A 79 -3.72 20.52 -1.90
CA ALA A 79 -2.33 20.91 -1.79
C ALA A 79 -1.89 21.87 -2.90
N LEU A 80 -2.33 21.64 -4.14
CA LEU A 80 -2.07 22.56 -5.27
C LEU A 80 -2.81 23.89 -5.11
N GLY A 81 -3.95 23.89 -4.42
CA GLY A 81 -4.70 25.09 -4.05
C GLY A 81 -4.23 25.77 -2.77
N LEU A 82 -3.08 25.37 -2.19
CA LEU A 82 -2.52 25.88 -0.93
C LEU A 82 -3.52 25.78 0.26
N ARG A 83 -4.39 24.77 0.23
CA ARG A 83 -5.33 24.44 1.31
C ARG A 83 -4.77 23.34 2.18
N ASP A 84 -3.66 23.65 2.86
CA ASP A 84 -2.82 22.65 3.53
C ASP A 84 -3.58 21.83 4.60
N ASP A 85 -4.49 22.46 5.36
CA ASP A 85 -5.30 21.76 6.36
C ASP A 85 -6.31 20.78 5.75
N ALA A 86 -6.91 21.15 4.61
CA ALA A 86 -7.83 20.28 3.88
C ALA A 86 -7.05 19.11 3.25
N ALA A 87 -5.92 19.40 2.61
CA ALA A 87 -5.02 18.37 2.07
C ALA A 87 -4.58 17.39 3.15
N ARG A 88 -4.16 17.89 4.31
CA ARG A 88 -3.74 17.07 5.45
C ARG A 88 -4.87 16.18 5.97
N SER A 89 -6.09 16.70 6.06
CA SER A 89 -7.26 15.94 6.51
C SER A 89 -7.58 14.77 5.58
N ASP A 90 -7.56 15.02 4.27
CA ASP A 90 -7.81 13.98 3.25
C ASP A 90 -6.73 12.90 3.26
N LEU A 91 -5.46 13.28 3.41
CA LEU A 91 -4.33 12.36 3.53
C LEU A 91 -4.43 11.49 4.78
N ILE A 92 -4.79 12.07 5.93
CA ILE A 92 -4.99 11.32 7.18
C ILE A 92 -6.10 10.27 7.00
N ALA A 93 -7.22 10.65 6.38
CA ALA A 93 -8.31 9.73 6.10
C ALA A 93 -7.86 8.58 5.19
N ALA A 94 -7.20 8.90 4.06
CA ALA A 94 -6.65 7.91 3.14
C ALA A 94 -5.67 6.94 3.82
N HIS A 95 -4.75 7.46 4.64
CA HIS A 95 -3.79 6.67 5.39
C HIS A 95 -4.46 5.73 6.40
N GLY A 96 -5.51 6.19 7.08
CA GLY A 96 -6.30 5.35 7.99
C GLY A 96 -6.85 4.12 7.28
N HIS A 97 -7.46 4.31 6.11
CA HIS A 97 -7.99 3.21 5.30
C HIS A 97 -6.91 2.24 4.81
N LEU A 98 -5.76 2.75 4.36
CA LEU A 98 -4.64 1.90 3.95
C LEU A 98 -4.09 1.06 5.11
N ARG A 99 -3.99 1.62 6.31
CA ARG A 99 -3.53 0.86 7.48
C ARG A 99 -4.51 -0.23 7.89
N THR A 100 -5.81 0.00 7.76
CA THR A 100 -6.81 -1.05 7.96
C THR A 100 -6.68 -2.16 6.91
N MET A 101 -6.38 -1.82 5.65
CA MET A 101 -6.15 -2.82 4.60
C MET A 101 -4.89 -3.65 4.88
N LEU A 102 -3.75 -3.00 5.14
CA LEU A 102 -2.48 -3.68 5.42
C LEU A 102 -2.61 -4.67 6.58
N ARG A 103 -3.25 -4.27 7.69
CA ARG A 103 -3.51 -5.16 8.82
C ARG A 103 -4.31 -6.41 8.41
N ARG A 104 -5.36 -6.26 7.60
CA ARG A 104 -6.17 -7.39 7.14
C ARG A 104 -5.40 -8.35 6.23
N THR A 105 -4.48 -7.81 5.44
CA THR A 105 -3.60 -8.63 4.60
C THR A 105 -2.63 -9.45 5.46
N ASP A 106 -2.04 -8.85 6.49
CA ASP A 106 -1.12 -9.52 7.42
C ASP A 106 -1.81 -10.62 8.24
N ASP A 107 -3.05 -10.37 8.70
CA ASP A 107 -3.87 -11.35 9.44
C ASP A 107 -4.23 -12.55 8.56
N ASN A 108 -4.57 -12.32 7.29
CA ASN A 108 -4.91 -13.38 6.33
C ASN A 108 -3.70 -14.25 5.97
N ASP A 109 -2.51 -13.66 5.86
CA ASP A 109 -1.28 -14.39 5.56
C ASP A 109 -0.83 -15.26 6.76
N SER A 110 -0.94 -14.72 7.97
CA SER A 110 -0.68 -15.45 9.21
C SER A 110 -1.61 -16.66 9.40
N THR A 111 -2.89 -16.52 9.02
CA THR A 111 -3.87 -17.61 9.13
C THR A 111 -3.61 -18.73 8.12
N LYS A 112 -3.18 -18.40 6.89
CA LYS A 112 -2.79 -19.40 5.89
C LYS A 112 -1.56 -20.20 6.34
N ASN A 113 -0.54 -19.54 6.86
CA ASN A 113 0.67 -20.21 7.34
C ASN A 113 0.36 -21.18 8.50
N LYS A 114 -0.52 -20.79 9.42
CA LYS A 114 -0.92 -21.65 10.54
C LYS A 114 -1.76 -22.86 10.14
N ALA A 115 -2.57 -22.76 9.08
CA ALA A 115 -3.38 -23.88 8.59
C ALA A 115 -2.53 -24.95 7.88
N LEU A 116 -1.41 -24.57 7.27
CA LEU A 116 -0.44 -25.50 6.67
C LEU A 116 0.38 -26.28 7.72
N GLU A 117 0.59 -25.73 8.91
CA GLU A 117 1.33 -26.41 9.98
C GLU A 117 0.48 -27.43 10.77
N LEU A 118 -0.84 -27.33 10.74
CA LEU A 118 -1.74 -28.24 11.48
C LEU A 118 -2.08 -29.55 10.74
N ASP A 119 -1.66 -29.71 9.48
CA ASP A 119 -1.88 -30.93 8.68
C ASP A 119 -0.74 -31.97 8.82
N PHE A 120 0.34 -31.63 9.51
CA PHE A 120 1.45 -32.54 9.83
C PHE A 120 1.36 -33.05 11.26
N SER A 121 0.31 -33.81 11.58
CA SER A 121 0.34 -34.72 12.73
C SER A 121 0.75 -36.10 12.22
N PRO A 122 1.98 -36.58 12.46
CA PRO A 122 2.38 -37.91 12.04
C PRO A 122 1.54 -38.93 12.82
N GLY A 123 0.76 -39.73 12.09
CA GLY A 123 0.06 -40.86 12.65
C GLY A 123 1.05 -41.80 13.33
N ASP A 124 0.74 -42.14 14.57
CA ASP A 124 1.46 -43.11 15.40
C ASP A 124 1.51 -44.47 14.67
N PRO A 125 2.69 -45.03 14.34
CA PRO A 125 2.79 -46.37 13.80
C PRO A 125 2.98 -47.33 14.98
N SER A 126 1.88 -47.82 15.54
CA SER A 126 1.89 -48.91 16.52
C SER A 126 0.96 -50.04 16.05
N GLU A 127 1.51 -50.96 15.27
CA GLU A 127 1.11 -52.38 15.21
C GLU A 127 2.36 -53.27 15.18
#